data_AF-A0ABD6EXG0-F1
#
_entry.id   AF-A0ABD6EXG0-F1
#
_cell.length_a   1.000
_cell.length_b   1.000
_cell.length_c   1.000
_cell.angle_alpha   90.00
_cell.angle_beta   90.00
_cell.angle_gamma   90.00
#
_symmetry.space_group_name_H-M   'P 1'
#
loop_
_entity.id
_entity.type
_entity.pdbx_description
1 polymer ?
#
loop_
_entity_poly.entity_id
_entity_poly.type
_entity_poly.pdbx_seq_one_letter_code
_entity_poly.pdbx_strand_id
1 'polypeptide(L)'
;MPPGDCFNDRRDSSGQPEADSERKLEDQDWESSVIREAAVYKEYSVALKNAGCPLFGGGDDEKLPVEIRAMAKKLDHRLDEIIGFSGSTTASFRSRTRDELRLFVCQGDTLSAFKDKMKQYDFSLKCNVVWSSDAIAYRCNTCAFNPCMSLCADCFHRADHSGHDYRRFFSHAGGACDCGSPDVLRESGFCSRHGENAKRPPPPPDTIISLAEFIIPKLFIRLFLYFRGWVSFA
;
A
#
# COMPACT_ATOMS: atom_id res chain seq x y z
N MET A 1 18.39 -37.58 -6.62
CA MET A 1 18.95 -36.26 -6.26
C MET A 1 19.49 -36.37 -4.84
N PRO A 2 20.76 -35.99 -4.58
CA PRO A 2 21.38 -36.23 -3.28
C PRO A 2 20.91 -35.19 -2.24
N PRO A 3 20.98 -35.51 -0.94
CA PRO A 3 20.63 -34.59 0.15
C PRO A 3 21.81 -33.66 0.45
N GLY A 4 21.59 -32.35 0.46
CA GLY A 4 22.64 -31.34 0.66
C GLY A 4 22.36 -30.44 1.87
N ASP A 5 23.13 -30.69 2.92
CA ASP A 5 23.74 -29.75 3.87
C ASP A 5 22.85 -28.81 4.71
N CYS A 6 22.60 -29.26 5.95
CA CYS A 6 22.33 -28.39 7.10
C CYS A 6 23.57 -27.54 7.40
N PHE A 7 23.61 -26.30 6.89
CA PHE A 7 24.50 -25.27 7.42
C PHE A 7 24.05 -24.88 8.83
N ASN A 8 24.79 -25.40 9.80
CA ASN A 8 24.66 -25.09 11.22
C ASN A 8 25.36 -23.74 11.46
N ASP A 9 24.65 -22.63 11.25
CA ASP A 9 25.15 -21.30 11.60
C ASP A 9 25.10 -21.13 13.13
N ARG A 10 26.21 -21.46 13.78
CA ARG A 10 26.50 -21.01 15.14
C ARG A 10 26.60 -19.48 15.09
N ARG A 11 25.48 -18.80 15.35
CA ARG A 11 25.50 -17.39 15.71
C ARG A 11 26.22 -17.25 17.04
N ASP A 12 27.46 -16.78 16.97
CA ASP A 12 28.17 -16.18 18.09
C ASP A 12 27.35 -14.97 18.58
N SER A 13 26.54 -15.20 19.60
CA SER A 13 25.78 -14.18 20.30
C SER A 13 26.70 -13.46 21.29
N SER A 14 27.58 -12.63 20.75
CA SER A 14 28.40 -11.68 21.52
C SER A 14 28.49 -10.32 20.79
N GLY A 15 27.33 -9.79 20.38
CA GLY A 15 27.15 -8.41 19.92
C GLY A 15 26.21 -7.67 20.88
N GLN A 16 26.61 -6.48 21.34
CA GLN A 16 26.05 -5.77 22.48
C GLN A 16 24.56 -5.37 22.29
N PRO A 17 23.65 -5.75 23.22
CA PRO A 17 22.23 -5.40 23.14
C PRO A 17 21.93 -3.89 23.24
N GLU A 18 22.83 -3.11 23.83
CA GLU A 18 22.68 -1.65 23.97
C GLU A 18 22.80 -0.94 22.60
N ALA A 19 23.80 -1.29 21.78
CA ALA A 19 23.97 -0.71 20.44
C ALA A 19 22.84 -1.09 19.46
N ASP A 20 22.20 -2.24 19.65
CA ASP A 20 20.99 -2.62 18.89
C ASP A 20 19.74 -1.85 19.35
N SER A 21 19.68 -1.49 20.63
CA SER A 21 18.57 -0.70 21.18
C SER A 21 18.66 0.78 20.77
N GLU A 22 19.87 1.36 20.78
CA GLU A 22 20.13 2.74 20.35
C GLU A 22 19.83 2.92 18.86
N ARG A 23 20.29 2.01 18.00
CA ARG A 23 19.98 2.04 16.56
C ARG A 23 18.48 1.95 16.26
N LYS A 24 17.72 1.15 17.03
CA LYS A 24 16.26 1.09 16.89
C LYS A 24 15.56 2.37 17.33
N LEU A 25 16.07 3.04 18.36
CA LEU A 25 15.56 4.34 18.83
C LEU A 25 15.83 5.44 17.79
N GLU A 26 17.04 5.48 17.21
CA GLU A 26 17.40 6.40 16.12
C GLU A 26 16.53 6.19 14.88
N ASP A 27 16.26 4.93 14.50
CA ASP A 27 15.40 4.62 13.37
C ASP A 27 13.94 5.04 13.59
N GLN A 28 13.43 4.88 14.83
CA GLN A 28 12.09 5.32 15.20
C GLN A 28 11.96 6.85 15.23
N ASP A 29 12.98 7.56 15.69
CA ASP A 29 12.99 9.03 15.69
C ASP A 29 13.04 9.56 14.25
N TRP A 30 13.89 8.97 13.40
CA TRP A 30 13.95 9.30 11.99
C TRP A 30 12.60 9.06 11.28
N GLU A 31 11.98 7.89 11.46
CA GLU A 31 10.68 7.58 10.86
C GLU A 31 9.61 8.59 11.30
N SER A 32 9.57 8.88 12.60
CA SER A 32 8.63 9.87 13.17
C SER A 32 8.84 11.27 12.59
N SER A 33 10.10 11.66 12.35
CA SER A 33 10.45 12.94 11.73
C SER A 33 9.96 13.02 10.28
N VAL A 34 10.21 11.98 9.47
CA VAL A 34 9.78 11.91 8.08
C VAL A 34 8.25 11.86 7.97
N ILE A 35 7.57 11.17 8.87
CA ILE A 35 6.10 11.14 8.93
C ILE A 35 5.55 12.55 9.18
N ARG A 36 6.10 13.31 10.15
CA ARG A 36 5.68 14.69 10.41
C ARG A 36 5.92 15.60 9.20
N GLU A 37 7.07 15.44 8.53
CA GLU A 37 7.36 16.18 7.31
C GLU A 37 6.35 15.87 6.19
N ALA A 38 6.06 14.58 5.96
CA ALA A 38 5.08 14.15 4.97
C ALA A 38 3.68 14.68 5.26
N ALA A 39 3.30 14.86 6.54
CA ALA A 39 2.04 15.50 6.92
C ALA A 39 1.98 16.98 6.49
N VAL A 40 3.08 17.72 6.60
CA VAL A 40 3.14 19.12 6.12
C VAL A 40 3.00 19.19 4.61
N TYR A 41 3.72 18.35 3.86
CA TYR A 41 3.60 18.31 2.41
C TYR A 41 2.25 17.77 1.94
N LYS A 42 1.59 16.96 2.75
CA LYS A 42 0.20 16.57 2.55
C LYS A 42 -0.71 17.80 2.58
N GLU A 43 -0.60 18.67 3.58
CA GLU A 43 -1.36 19.92 3.62
C GLU A 43 -1.09 20.81 2.41
N TYR A 44 0.18 20.94 2.00
CA TYR A 44 0.54 21.70 0.80
C TYR A 44 -0.14 21.11 -0.43
N SER A 45 -0.04 19.80 -0.65
CA SER A 45 -0.66 19.13 -1.80
C SER A 45 -2.17 19.30 -1.85
N VAL A 46 -2.86 19.37 -0.70
CA VAL A 46 -4.29 19.66 -0.63
C VAL A 46 -4.58 21.10 -1.06
N ALA A 47 -3.82 22.07 -0.55
CA ALA A 47 -3.98 23.48 -0.94
C ALA A 47 -3.72 23.69 -2.43
N LEU A 48 -2.65 23.07 -2.97
CA LEU A 48 -2.32 23.10 -4.40
C LEU A 48 -3.47 22.52 -5.25
N LYS A 49 -4.00 21.35 -4.87
CA LYS A 49 -5.11 20.70 -5.58
C LYS A 49 -6.37 21.57 -5.58
N ASN A 50 -6.74 22.13 -4.43
CA ASN A 50 -7.91 23.00 -4.30
C ASN A 50 -7.76 24.31 -5.09
N ALA A 51 -6.53 24.80 -5.26
CA ALA A 51 -6.23 25.98 -6.08
C ALA A 51 -6.17 25.69 -7.59
N GLY A 52 -6.34 24.43 -8.01
CA GLY A 52 -6.19 24.03 -9.42
C GLY A 52 -4.75 24.13 -9.93
N CYS A 53 -3.76 24.08 -9.03
CA CYS A 53 -2.36 24.11 -9.39
C CYS A 53 -2.00 22.88 -10.24
N PRO A 54 -1.28 23.04 -11.37
CA PRO A 54 -0.80 21.90 -12.14
C PRO A 54 0.20 21.08 -11.32
N LEU A 55 0.31 19.78 -11.63
CA LEU A 55 1.24 18.86 -10.97
C LEU A 55 2.72 19.26 -11.18
N PHE A 56 3.01 20.00 -12.25
CA PHE A 56 4.35 20.47 -12.61
C PHE A 56 4.32 21.94 -12.97
N GLY A 57 5.38 22.68 -12.64
CA GLY A 57 5.53 24.09 -13.01
C GLY A 57 4.61 25.05 -12.25
N GLY A 58 3.83 24.58 -11.28
CA GLY A 58 2.93 25.43 -10.49
C GLY A 58 3.64 26.53 -9.69
N GLY A 59 4.94 26.36 -9.41
CA GLY A 59 5.76 27.41 -8.81
C GLY A 59 5.93 28.65 -9.68
N ASP A 60 5.89 28.49 -11.00
CA ASP A 60 6.17 29.56 -11.96
C ASP A 60 4.92 30.02 -12.71
N ASP A 61 3.75 29.45 -12.39
CA ASP A 61 2.47 29.87 -12.97
C ASP A 61 1.98 31.18 -12.34
N GLU A 62 2.25 32.30 -13.01
CA GLU A 62 1.90 33.66 -12.55
C GLU A 62 0.41 33.86 -12.25
N LYS A 63 -0.48 33.01 -12.78
CA LYS A 63 -1.94 33.08 -12.53
C LYS A 63 -2.31 32.60 -11.13
N LEU A 64 -1.48 31.78 -10.49
CA LEU A 64 -1.73 31.25 -9.15
C LEU A 64 -1.36 32.28 -8.07
N PRO A 65 -2.02 32.27 -6.89
CA PRO A 65 -1.62 33.11 -5.77
C PRO A 65 -0.17 32.89 -5.34
N VAL A 66 0.49 33.95 -4.86
CA VAL A 66 1.91 33.93 -4.42
C VAL A 66 2.17 32.78 -3.42
N GLU A 67 1.26 32.57 -2.48
CA GLU A 67 1.37 31.51 -1.47
C GLU A 67 1.31 30.10 -2.07
N ILE A 68 0.39 29.87 -3.02
CA ILE A 68 0.25 28.59 -3.73
C ILE A 68 1.51 28.30 -4.54
N ARG A 69 2.03 29.29 -5.26
CA ARG A 69 3.31 29.17 -5.98
C ARG A 69 4.46 28.83 -5.03
N ALA A 70 4.52 29.48 -3.87
CA ALA A 70 5.56 29.21 -2.87
C ALA A 70 5.46 27.77 -2.30
N MET A 71 4.25 27.28 -2.02
CA MET A 71 4.03 25.88 -1.62
C MET A 71 4.44 24.91 -2.71
N ALA A 72 4.08 25.21 -3.97
CA ALA A 72 4.45 24.39 -5.12
C ALA A 72 5.97 24.29 -5.27
N LYS A 73 6.70 25.42 -5.17
CA LYS A 73 8.17 25.42 -5.21
C LYS A 73 8.80 24.60 -4.09
N LYS A 74 8.27 24.72 -2.86
CA LYS A 74 8.78 23.94 -1.71
C LYS A 74 8.57 22.45 -1.92
N LEU A 75 7.36 22.04 -2.33
CA LEU A 75 7.06 20.64 -2.61
C LEU A 75 7.93 20.10 -3.75
N ASP A 76 8.02 20.83 -4.85
CA ASP A 76 8.79 20.44 -6.04
C ASP A 76 10.27 20.24 -5.71
N HIS A 77 10.86 21.22 -5.01
CA HIS A 77 12.23 21.15 -4.52
C HIS A 77 12.46 19.93 -3.63
N ARG A 78 11.58 19.69 -2.67
CA ARG A 78 11.73 18.55 -1.76
C ARG A 78 11.62 17.21 -2.47
N LEU A 79 10.69 17.08 -3.41
CA LEU A 79 10.57 15.87 -4.23
C LEU A 79 11.80 15.67 -5.11
N ASP A 80 12.42 16.74 -5.60
CA ASP A 80 13.67 16.65 -6.36
C ASP A 80 14.88 16.26 -5.48
N GLU A 81 14.89 16.61 -4.19
CA GLU A 81 15.91 16.10 -3.27
C GLU A 81 15.78 14.59 -3.02
N ILE A 82 14.54 14.07 -2.97
CA ILE A 82 14.26 12.64 -2.71
C ILE A 82 14.41 11.80 -3.99
N ILE A 83 13.90 12.29 -5.13
CA ILE A 83 13.74 11.55 -6.39
C ILE A 83 14.75 11.99 -7.46
N GLY A 84 15.19 13.24 -7.42
CA GLY A 84 15.91 13.91 -8.50
C GLY A 84 17.36 13.46 -8.68
N PHE A 85 18.01 14.09 -9.66
CA PHE A 85 19.42 13.93 -9.97
C PHE A 85 20.23 15.00 -9.24
N SER A 86 20.42 14.87 -7.92
CA SER A 86 21.31 15.79 -7.21
C SER A 86 22.76 15.55 -7.68
N GLY A 87 23.22 16.36 -8.63
CA GLY A 87 24.61 16.75 -8.93
C GLY A 87 25.69 15.67 -8.95
N SER A 88 26.22 15.40 -10.16
CA SER A 88 27.54 14.82 -10.45
C SER A 88 27.85 13.37 -10.05
N THR A 89 26.96 12.65 -9.38
CA THR A 89 27.16 11.21 -9.18
C THR A 89 25.94 10.47 -9.65
N THR A 90 26.15 9.35 -10.32
CA THR A 90 25.28 8.19 -10.30
C THR A 90 25.11 7.72 -8.86
N ALA A 91 24.63 8.58 -7.96
CA ALA A 91 24.31 8.23 -6.61
C ALA A 91 23.13 7.30 -6.75
N SER A 92 23.43 6.00 -6.67
CA SER A 92 22.51 4.97 -6.21
C SER A 92 21.55 5.62 -5.22
N PHE A 93 20.24 5.34 -5.35
CA PHE A 93 19.24 5.69 -4.34
C PHE A 93 19.90 5.63 -2.96
N ARG A 94 19.89 6.75 -2.21
CA ARG A 94 20.52 6.77 -0.88
C ARG A 94 19.96 5.57 -0.11
N SER A 95 20.74 5.00 0.82
CA SER A 95 20.33 3.78 1.54
C SER A 95 18.91 3.84 2.13
N ARG A 96 18.37 5.05 2.38
CA ARG A 96 17.02 5.27 2.92
C ARG A 96 16.00 5.90 1.94
N THR A 97 16.36 6.22 0.68
CA THR A 97 15.43 6.88 -0.26
C THR A 97 14.14 6.07 -0.47
N ARG A 98 14.25 4.74 -0.55
CA ARG A 98 13.07 3.85 -0.63
C ARG A 98 12.14 4.04 0.58
N ASP A 99 12.71 4.09 1.78
CA ASP A 99 11.94 4.16 3.01
C ASP A 99 11.33 5.56 3.21
N GLU A 100 12.07 6.61 2.86
CA GLU A 100 11.57 7.98 2.83
C GLU A 100 10.40 8.14 1.85
N LEU A 101 10.54 7.65 0.61
CA LEU A 101 9.47 7.64 -0.39
C LEU A 101 8.24 6.87 0.10
N ARG A 102 8.44 5.71 0.74
CA ARG A 102 7.35 4.91 1.32
C ARG A 102 6.58 5.71 2.37
N LEU A 103 7.27 6.45 3.24
CA LEU A 103 6.64 7.28 4.28
C LEU A 103 5.95 8.50 3.68
N PHE A 104 6.55 9.15 2.67
CA PHE A 104 5.91 10.26 1.94
C PHE A 104 4.62 9.83 1.23
N VAL A 105 4.59 8.63 0.63
CA VAL A 105 3.37 8.04 0.06
C VAL A 105 2.29 7.77 1.12
N CYS A 106 2.67 7.58 2.39
CA CYS A 106 1.73 7.45 3.50
C CYS A 106 1.19 8.80 4.00
N GLN A 107 1.72 9.92 3.52
CA GLN A 107 1.15 11.27 3.69
C GLN A 107 0.92 11.70 5.14
N GLY A 108 1.84 11.34 6.04
CA GLY A 108 1.75 11.64 7.46
C GLY A 108 1.11 10.55 8.32
N ASP A 109 0.63 9.46 7.72
CA ASP A 109 0.22 8.26 8.44
C ASP A 109 1.42 7.29 8.58
N THR A 110 1.41 6.43 9.61
CA THR A 110 2.25 5.23 9.59
C THR A 110 1.80 4.32 8.45
N LEU A 111 2.68 3.43 7.97
CA LEU A 111 2.29 2.51 6.90
C LEU A 111 1.07 1.65 7.25
N SER A 112 0.97 1.16 8.49
CA SER A 112 -0.17 0.34 8.89
C SER A 112 -1.45 1.16 8.84
N ALA A 113 -1.44 2.36 9.44
CA ALA A 113 -2.59 3.26 9.43
C ALA A 113 -3.00 3.65 8.00
N PHE A 114 -2.04 3.97 7.13
CA PHE A 114 -2.31 4.29 5.74
C PHE A 114 -2.94 3.11 4.98
N LYS A 115 -2.40 1.88 5.16
CA LYS A 115 -2.98 0.67 4.56
C LYS A 115 -4.40 0.43 5.03
N ASP A 116 -4.65 0.55 6.34
CA ASP A 116 -5.97 0.30 6.90
C ASP A 116 -6.98 1.37 6.46
N LYS A 117 -6.54 2.61 6.28
CA LYS A 117 -7.31 3.69 5.66
C LYS A 117 -7.65 3.40 4.20
N MET A 118 -6.70 2.96 3.37
CA MET A 118 -6.98 2.62 1.97
C MET A 118 -7.94 1.43 1.83
N LYS A 119 -7.80 0.40 2.69
CA LYS A 119 -8.69 -0.76 2.71
C LYS A 119 -10.17 -0.42 2.96
N GLN A 120 -10.47 0.73 3.56
CA GLN A 120 -11.86 1.16 3.77
C GLN A 120 -12.57 1.48 2.46
N TYR A 121 -11.81 1.84 1.42
CA TYR A 121 -12.31 2.15 0.09
C TYR A 121 -12.10 1.01 -0.91
N ASP A 122 -11.42 -0.07 -0.47
CA ASP A 122 -11.26 -1.27 -1.28
C ASP A 122 -12.62 -1.98 -1.41
N PHE A 123 -13.14 -1.95 -2.64
CA PHE A 123 -14.41 -2.52 -3.02
C PHE A 123 -14.24 -3.40 -4.25
N SER A 124 -14.64 -4.65 -4.09
CA SER A 124 -14.75 -5.62 -5.18
C SER A 124 -16.07 -6.35 -5.01
N LEU A 125 -16.70 -6.72 -6.13
CA LEU A 125 -17.88 -7.58 -6.08
C LEU A 125 -17.52 -9.02 -5.69
N LYS A 126 -16.26 -9.43 -5.88
CA LYS A 126 -15.74 -10.74 -5.50
C LYS A 126 -14.69 -10.60 -4.41
N CYS A 127 -14.65 -11.54 -3.48
CA CYS A 127 -13.61 -11.57 -2.48
C CYS A 127 -12.26 -11.93 -3.14
N ASN A 128 -11.24 -11.12 -2.90
CA ASN A 128 -9.90 -11.33 -3.45
C ASN A 128 -8.96 -12.05 -2.47
N VAL A 129 -9.49 -12.57 -1.36
CA VAL A 129 -8.68 -13.29 -0.37
C VAL A 129 -8.22 -14.61 -0.97
N VAL A 130 -6.91 -14.72 -1.10
CA VAL A 130 -6.18 -15.93 -1.48
C VAL A 130 -5.35 -16.41 -0.31
N TRP A 131 -5.13 -17.72 -0.22
CA TRP A 131 -4.34 -18.31 0.85
C TRP A 131 -3.44 -19.43 0.33
N SER A 132 -2.33 -19.60 1.03
CA SER A 132 -1.37 -20.70 0.84
C SER A 132 -1.85 -21.98 1.53
N SER A 133 -1.06 -23.05 1.45
CA SER A 133 -1.35 -24.33 2.10
C SER A 133 -1.64 -24.20 3.59
N ASP A 134 -2.46 -25.12 4.10
CA ASP A 134 -2.85 -25.32 5.50
C ASP A 134 -3.63 -24.14 6.13
N ALA A 135 -4.22 -23.28 5.29
CA ALA A 135 -5.17 -22.29 5.74
C ALA A 135 -6.53 -22.90 6.09
N ILE A 136 -7.25 -22.25 7.01
CA ILE A 136 -8.62 -22.61 7.37
C ILE A 136 -9.58 -21.96 6.39
N ALA A 137 -10.43 -22.77 5.77
CA ALA A 137 -11.51 -22.33 4.90
C ALA A 137 -12.84 -22.99 5.28
N TYR A 138 -13.92 -22.43 4.76
CA TYR A 138 -15.28 -22.88 5.01
C TYR A 138 -15.94 -23.30 3.71
N ARG A 139 -16.76 -24.36 3.77
CA ARG A 139 -17.56 -24.83 2.64
C ARG A 139 -18.99 -24.96 3.10
N CYS A 140 -19.91 -24.25 2.46
CA CYS A 140 -21.35 -24.37 2.75
C CYS A 140 -22.03 -25.13 1.61
N ASN A 141 -22.35 -26.40 1.83
CA ASN A 141 -23.00 -27.27 0.84
C ASN A 141 -24.40 -26.77 0.46
N THR A 142 -25.07 -26.06 1.37
CA THR A 142 -26.39 -25.45 1.10
C THR A 142 -26.31 -24.29 0.10
N CYS A 143 -25.29 -23.43 0.21
CA CYS A 143 -25.11 -22.28 -0.68
C CYS A 143 -24.37 -22.64 -1.98
N ALA A 144 -23.63 -23.76 -1.97
CA ALA A 144 -22.86 -24.27 -3.09
C ALA A 144 -23.69 -24.59 -4.35
N PHE A 145 -23.11 -24.35 -5.53
CA PHE A 145 -23.51 -25.08 -6.75
C PHE A 145 -22.67 -26.32 -7.00
N ASN A 146 -21.41 -26.33 -6.55
CA ASN A 146 -20.49 -27.44 -6.73
C ASN A 146 -19.65 -27.64 -5.45
N PRO A 147 -19.07 -28.83 -5.23
CA PRO A 147 -18.33 -29.13 -4.01
C PRO A 147 -16.93 -28.50 -3.96
N CYS A 148 -16.50 -27.76 -4.98
CA CYS A 148 -15.17 -27.16 -5.02
C CYS A 148 -15.12 -25.79 -4.34
N MET A 149 -16.27 -25.18 -4.02
CA MET A 149 -16.30 -23.84 -3.43
C MET A 149 -15.69 -23.77 -2.02
N SER A 150 -15.11 -22.62 -1.73
CA SER A 150 -14.49 -22.29 -0.45
C SER A 150 -14.66 -20.81 -0.10
N LEU A 151 -14.87 -20.53 1.17
CA LEU A 151 -15.05 -19.21 1.73
C LEU A 151 -13.96 -18.93 2.77
N CYS A 152 -13.40 -17.72 2.76
CA CYS A 152 -12.58 -17.26 3.88
C CYS A 152 -13.45 -17.06 5.13
N ALA A 153 -12.82 -17.08 6.31
CA ALA A 153 -13.51 -16.94 7.59
C ALA A 153 -14.38 -15.67 7.66
N ASP A 154 -13.86 -14.54 7.17
CA ASP A 154 -14.59 -13.27 7.19
C ASP A 154 -15.86 -13.31 6.34
N CYS A 155 -15.80 -13.90 5.15
CA CYS A 155 -16.97 -13.98 4.27
C CYS A 155 -18.00 -14.94 4.83
N PHE A 156 -17.57 -16.09 5.34
CA PHE A 156 -18.46 -17.05 5.98
C PHE A 156 -19.23 -16.42 7.15
N HIS A 157 -18.55 -15.77 8.10
CA HIS A 157 -19.24 -15.19 9.25
C HIS A 157 -20.14 -14.00 8.88
N ARG A 158 -19.79 -13.21 7.86
CA ARG A 158 -20.58 -12.04 7.42
C ARG A 158 -21.79 -12.38 6.54
N ALA A 159 -21.86 -13.59 6.01
CA ALA A 159 -22.96 -14.07 5.19
C ALA A 159 -24.06 -14.78 6.01
N ASP A 160 -23.83 -15.00 7.31
CA ASP A 160 -24.72 -15.73 8.22
C ASP A 160 -25.20 -17.08 7.64
N HIS A 161 -24.35 -18.10 7.71
CA HIS A 161 -24.72 -19.47 7.33
C HIS A 161 -25.37 -20.27 8.47
N SER A 162 -26.05 -19.60 9.42
CA SER A 162 -26.74 -20.27 10.52
C SER A 162 -27.82 -21.22 10.02
N GLY A 163 -27.81 -22.47 10.48
CA GLY A 163 -28.77 -23.50 10.06
C GLY A 163 -28.47 -24.16 8.70
N HIS A 164 -27.36 -23.82 8.05
CA HIS A 164 -26.92 -24.48 6.81
C HIS A 164 -26.05 -25.72 7.09
N ASP A 165 -25.95 -26.61 6.10
CA ASP A 165 -24.93 -27.66 6.07
C ASP A 165 -23.61 -27.06 5.59
N TYR A 166 -22.66 -26.91 6.51
CA TYR A 166 -21.33 -26.42 6.21
C TYR A 166 -20.24 -27.18 6.97
N ARG A 167 -19.02 -27.11 6.46
CA ARG A 167 -17.82 -27.67 7.10
C ARG A 167 -16.69 -26.67 7.08
N ARG A 168 -15.92 -26.67 8.16
CA ARG A 168 -14.59 -26.05 8.23
C ARG A 168 -13.56 -27.09 7.82
N PHE A 169 -12.60 -26.72 6.98
CA PHE A 169 -11.56 -27.63 6.49
C PHE A 169 -10.20 -26.93 6.37
N PHE A 170 -9.13 -27.72 6.36
CA PHE A 170 -7.78 -27.26 6.05
C PHE A 170 -7.54 -27.36 4.54
N SER A 171 -7.13 -26.26 3.93
CA SER A 171 -6.84 -26.17 2.51
C SER A 171 -5.38 -26.51 2.24
N HIS A 172 -5.08 -27.79 2.00
CA HIS A 172 -3.70 -28.27 1.83
C HIS A 172 -3.00 -27.75 0.56
N ALA A 173 -3.73 -27.44 -0.50
CA ALA A 173 -3.18 -26.96 -1.78
C ALA A 173 -3.29 -25.44 -1.95
N GLY A 174 -3.68 -24.70 -0.92
CA GLY A 174 -4.08 -23.30 -1.04
C GLY A 174 -5.44 -23.13 -1.71
N GLY A 175 -5.86 -21.89 -1.91
CA GLY A 175 -7.17 -21.57 -2.47
C GLY A 175 -7.51 -20.08 -2.48
N ALA A 176 -8.73 -19.80 -2.93
CA ALA A 176 -9.27 -18.45 -3.03
C ALA A 176 -10.73 -18.44 -2.55
N CYS A 177 -11.16 -17.31 -2.02
CA CYS A 177 -12.54 -17.15 -1.57
C CYS A 177 -13.49 -16.99 -2.76
N ASP A 178 -14.56 -17.78 -2.78
CA ASP A 178 -15.59 -17.75 -3.84
C ASP A 178 -16.74 -16.77 -3.56
N CYS A 179 -16.67 -16.01 -2.46
CA CYS A 179 -17.71 -15.08 -2.07
C CYS A 179 -17.93 -14.01 -3.16
N GLY A 180 -19.19 -13.84 -3.59
CA GLY A 180 -19.57 -12.90 -4.65
C GLY A 180 -19.44 -13.47 -6.07
N SER A 181 -19.07 -14.73 -6.24
CA SER A 181 -19.03 -15.39 -7.54
C SER A 181 -20.32 -16.18 -7.82
N PRO A 182 -21.23 -15.67 -8.68
CA PRO A 182 -22.53 -16.31 -8.95
C PRO A 182 -22.42 -17.65 -9.67
N ASP A 183 -21.27 -17.96 -10.27
CA ASP A 183 -21.03 -19.20 -11.00
C ASP A 183 -20.85 -20.42 -10.08
N VAL A 184 -20.50 -20.21 -8.81
CA VAL A 184 -20.11 -21.29 -7.88
C VAL A 184 -20.84 -21.24 -6.54
N LEU A 185 -21.43 -20.10 -6.21
CA LEU A 185 -22.07 -19.84 -4.93
C LEU A 185 -23.37 -19.06 -5.16
N ARG A 186 -24.46 -19.53 -4.54
CA ARG A 186 -25.77 -18.86 -4.55
C ARG A 186 -25.66 -17.51 -3.84
N GLU A 187 -26.50 -16.55 -4.24
CA GLU A 187 -26.57 -15.23 -3.61
C GLU A 187 -26.82 -15.28 -2.10
N SER A 188 -27.55 -16.29 -1.61
CA SER A 188 -27.78 -16.50 -0.16
C SER A 188 -26.51 -16.85 0.62
N GLY A 189 -25.42 -17.21 -0.07
CA GLY A 189 -24.10 -17.42 0.53
C GLY A 189 -23.15 -16.23 0.40
N PHE A 190 -23.58 -15.13 -0.23
CA PHE A 190 -22.77 -13.93 -0.35
C PHE A 190 -22.77 -13.15 0.95
N CYS A 191 -21.61 -12.65 1.34
CA CYS A 191 -21.50 -11.78 2.49
C CYS A 191 -21.94 -10.35 2.15
N SER A 192 -22.25 -9.55 3.16
CA SER A 192 -22.69 -8.15 2.97
C SER A 192 -21.72 -7.22 2.22
N ARG A 193 -20.47 -7.65 1.96
CA ARG A 193 -19.45 -6.89 1.21
C ARG A 193 -19.26 -7.33 -0.24
N HIS A 194 -19.78 -8.48 -0.65
CA HIS A 194 -19.54 -9.07 -1.97
C HIS A 194 -20.85 -9.50 -2.64
N GLY A 195 -20.88 -9.53 -3.97
CA GLY A 195 -22.09 -9.73 -4.76
C GLY A 195 -22.81 -8.43 -5.13
N GLU A 196 -23.90 -8.55 -5.89
CA GLU A 196 -24.62 -7.40 -6.45
C GLU A 196 -25.25 -6.50 -5.39
N ASN A 197 -25.70 -7.11 -4.28
CA ASN A 197 -26.31 -6.43 -3.14
C ASN A 197 -25.27 -5.93 -2.11
N ALA A 198 -23.98 -5.94 -2.45
CA ALA A 198 -22.91 -5.51 -1.55
C ALA A 198 -23.05 -4.03 -1.16
N LYS A 199 -22.78 -3.74 0.11
CA LYS A 199 -22.69 -2.37 0.61
C LYS A 199 -21.39 -1.73 0.11
N ARG A 200 -21.52 -0.84 -0.89
CA ARG A 200 -20.40 -0.07 -1.41
C ARG A 200 -19.93 0.94 -0.35
N PRO A 201 -18.61 1.07 -0.12
CA PRO A 201 -18.11 2.19 0.66
C PRO A 201 -18.44 3.50 -0.06
N PRO A 202 -18.52 4.62 0.65
CA PRO A 202 -18.56 5.93 0.00
C PRO A 202 -17.31 6.10 -0.86
N PRO A 203 -17.38 6.90 -1.94
CA PRO A 203 -16.18 7.24 -2.69
C PRO A 203 -15.14 7.88 -1.77
N PRO A 204 -13.85 7.59 -1.94
CA PRO A 204 -12.82 8.25 -1.16
C PRO A 204 -12.83 9.76 -1.42
N PRO A 205 -12.44 10.60 -0.44
CA PRO A 205 -12.23 12.02 -0.67
C PRO A 205 -11.21 12.23 -1.79
N ASP A 206 -11.44 13.22 -2.67
CA ASP A 206 -10.50 13.51 -3.79
C ASP A 206 -9.10 13.87 -3.32
N THR A 207 -8.98 14.33 -2.07
CA THR A 207 -7.71 14.66 -1.44
C THR A 207 -7.04 13.46 -0.79
N ILE A 208 -7.60 12.24 -0.82
CA ILE A 208 -7.07 11.10 -0.05
C ILE A 208 -5.60 10.78 -0.37
N ILE A 209 -5.17 10.99 -1.62
CA ILE A 209 -3.80 10.69 -2.12
C ILE A 209 -3.09 11.92 -2.72
N SER A 210 -3.52 13.14 -2.37
CA SER A 210 -3.02 14.38 -2.97
C SER A 210 -1.48 14.51 -3.02
N LEU A 211 -0.73 14.08 -2.01
CA LEU A 211 0.74 14.16 -2.05
C LEU A 211 1.33 13.07 -2.95
N ALA A 212 0.76 11.85 -2.91
CA ALA A 212 1.18 10.77 -3.80
C ALA A 212 0.95 11.12 -5.29
N GLU A 213 -0.08 11.93 -5.61
CA GLU A 213 -0.33 12.42 -6.97
C GLU A 213 0.83 13.27 -7.54
N PHE A 214 1.61 13.96 -6.70
CA PHE A 214 2.82 14.68 -7.14
C PHE A 214 4.06 13.76 -7.18
N ILE A 215 4.14 12.79 -6.28
CA ILE A 215 5.28 11.86 -6.17
C ILE A 215 5.35 10.92 -7.38
N ILE A 216 4.22 10.27 -7.71
CA ILE A 216 4.19 9.16 -8.67
C ILE A 216 4.63 9.60 -10.08
N PRO A 217 4.12 10.70 -10.66
CA PRO A 217 4.57 11.18 -11.96
C PRO A 217 6.07 11.52 -12.01
N LYS A 218 6.62 12.18 -10.99
CA LYS A 218 8.06 12.48 -10.90
C LYS A 218 8.90 11.21 -10.85
N LEU A 219 8.47 10.22 -10.05
CA LEU A 219 9.13 8.93 -9.98
C LEU A 219 9.12 8.20 -11.33
N PHE A 220 7.98 8.21 -12.03
CA PHE A 220 7.88 7.63 -13.38
C PHE A 220 8.82 8.29 -14.38
N ILE A 221 8.87 9.63 -14.42
CA ILE A 221 9.79 10.37 -15.28
C ILE A 221 11.24 10.00 -14.93
N ARG A 222 11.59 9.98 -13.64
CA ARG A 222 12.94 9.62 -13.17
C ARG A 222 13.35 8.22 -13.60
N LEU A 223 12.47 7.23 -13.44
CA LEU A 223 12.70 5.85 -13.84
C LEU A 223 12.83 5.73 -15.36
N PHE A 224 11.98 6.42 -16.12
CA PHE A 224 12.05 6.45 -17.57
C PHE A 224 13.40 7.00 -18.07
N LEU A 225 13.82 8.15 -17.53
CA LEU A 225 15.11 8.76 -17.86
C LEU A 225 16.29 7.85 -17.50
N TYR A 226 16.24 7.25 -16.31
CA TYR A 226 17.25 6.29 -15.87
C TYR A 226 17.38 5.10 -16.84
N PHE A 227 16.28 4.47 -17.20
CA PHE A 227 16.27 3.34 -18.13
C PHE A 227 16.67 3.72 -19.56
N ARG A 228 16.61 5.02 -19.91
CA ARG A 228 17.16 5.56 -21.16
C ARG A 228 18.66 5.86 -21.10
N GLY A 229 19.31 5.66 -19.95
CA GLY A 229 20.73 5.98 -19.75
C GLY A 229 20.99 7.46 -19.50
N TRP A 230 19.96 8.26 -19.21
CA TRP A 230 20.13 9.68 -18.88
C TRP A 230 20.51 9.76 -17.41
N VAL A 231 21.83 9.69 -17.16
CA VAL A 231 22.42 9.68 -15.82
C VAL A 231 22.91 11.05 -15.34
N SER A 232 22.86 12.07 -16.21
CA SER A 232 23.12 13.48 -15.88
C SER A 232 22.54 14.41 -16.94
N PHE A 233 21.89 15.49 -16.52
CA PHE A 233 21.84 16.71 -17.34
C PHE A 233 23.11 17.50 -16.97
N ALA A 234 23.98 17.72 -17.94
CA ALA A 234 25.09 18.65 -17.81
C ALA A 234 24.57 20.09 -17.81
#